data_AF-A0A7C6TWV4-F1
#
_entry.id   AF-A0A7C6TWV4-F1
#
_cell.length_a   1.000
_cell.length_b   1.000
_cell.length_c   1.000
_cell.angle_alpha   90.00
_cell.angle_beta   90.00
_cell.angle_gamma   90.00
#
_symmetry.space_group_name_H-M   'P 1'
#
loop_
_entity.id
_entity.type
_entity.pdbx_description
1 polymer ?
#
loop_
_entity_poly.entity_id
_entity_poly.type
_entity_poly.pdbx_seq_one_letter_code
_entity_poly.pdbx_strand_id
1 'polypeptide(L)'
;MQKTFIYNGLVITPWRVLQNGHVLVEDGYITAVGSGQTEIPEGAIGVDAKGNYVAPGFIDIHTHGGGGFDFMDGDSESLLGAARAHLQFGTTTIVPTTVSADNNKLWPVFEAYRKAKAQKHDGADFGGIHLEGPYFNIEQKGAMDPKFVRNPDEKEIEEVLSRSDDIVRWSVAPELPGAFDMARKLRKLGIIVSLGHTMAVYDQVLEAYENGFTLCTHLYSAMAGVRRINAFRHAGPVEAAFLIDEMDVEIIADGVHLPEALLKLIVQ
;
A
#
# COMPACT_ATOMS: atom_id res chain seq x y z
N MET A 1 32.47 -5.53 9.24
CA MET A 1 31.54 -4.90 8.29
C MET A 1 31.15 -5.96 7.29
N GLN A 2 29.87 -6.26 7.17
CA GLN A 2 29.40 -7.32 6.27
C GLN A 2 29.29 -6.72 4.87
N LYS A 3 30.05 -7.27 3.93
CA LYS A 3 30.09 -6.82 2.54
C LYS A 3 29.52 -7.93 1.67
N THR A 4 28.50 -7.63 0.89
CA THR A 4 27.84 -8.58 -0.02
C THR A 4 27.96 -8.05 -1.44
N PHE A 5 28.39 -8.91 -2.35
CA PHE A 5 28.57 -8.56 -3.75
C PHE A 5 27.73 -9.47 -4.64
N ILE A 6 26.62 -8.94 -5.15
CA ILE A 6 25.73 -9.64 -6.06
C ILE A 6 26.23 -9.40 -7.49
N TYR A 7 26.48 -10.45 -8.25
CA TYR A 7 27.06 -10.34 -9.60
C TYR A 7 26.37 -11.24 -10.61
N ASN A 8 26.69 -11.06 -11.90
CA ASN A 8 26.11 -11.84 -12.99
C ASN A 8 24.56 -11.78 -13.01
N GLY A 9 24.00 -10.59 -12.78
CA GLY A 9 22.54 -10.37 -12.75
C GLY A 9 22.05 -9.42 -13.84
N LEU A 10 20.74 -9.42 -14.07
CA LEU A 10 20.02 -8.37 -14.79
C LEU A 10 19.57 -7.32 -13.76
N VAL A 11 20.40 -6.30 -13.52
CA VAL A 11 20.14 -5.34 -12.43
C VAL A 11 19.16 -4.28 -12.88
N ILE A 12 17.99 -4.23 -12.25
CA ILE A 12 16.97 -3.21 -12.51
C ILE A 12 17.34 -1.93 -11.75
N THR A 13 17.49 -0.83 -12.48
CA THR A 13 17.70 0.51 -11.92
C THR A 13 16.55 1.42 -12.32
N PRO A 14 16.40 2.62 -11.72
CA PRO A 14 15.33 3.55 -12.09
C PRO A 14 15.32 3.95 -13.57
N TRP A 15 16.43 3.80 -14.28
CA TRP A 15 16.60 4.31 -15.65
C TRP A 15 16.71 3.21 -16.70
N ARG A 16 17.25 2.04 -16.33
CA ARG A 16 17.52 0.94 -17.28
C ARG A 16 17.82 -0.37 -16.55
N VAL A 17 17.74 -1.47 -17.29
CA VAL A 17 18.26 -2.77 -16.88
C VAL A 17 19.71 -2.90 -17.32
N LEU A 18 20.62 -3.16 -16.37
CA LEU A 18 22.04 -3.41 -16.65
C LEU A 18 22.26 -4.89 -16.96
N GLN A 19 22.79 -5.18 -18.15
CA GLN A 19 23.22 -6.52 -18.55
C GLN A 19 24.54 -6.88 -17.87
N ASN A 20 24.70 -8.13 -17.43
CA ASN A 20 25.87 -8.56 -16.64
C ASN A 20 26.16 -7.59 -15.48
N GLY A 21 25.10 -7.18 -14.79
CA GLY A 21 25.11 -6.21 -13.72
C GLY A 21 25.64 -6.79 -12.41
N HIS A 22 26.06 -5.88 -11.54
CA HIS A 22 26.45 -6.19 -10.18
C HIS A 22 26.04 -5.08 -9.19
N VAL A 23 25.85 -5.48 -7.93
CA VAL A 23 25.47 -4.62 -6.81
C VAL A 23 26.39 -4.91 -5.64
N LEU A 24 27.01 -3.87 -5.08
CA LEU A 24 27.77 -3.95 -3.85
C LEU A 24 26.95 -3.39 -2.69
N VAL A 25 26.84 -4.18 -1.63
CA VAL A 25 26.17 -3.81 -0.38
C VAL A 25 27.19 -3.84 0.75
N GLU A 26 27.31 -2.73 1.47
CA GLU A 26 28.18 -2.59 2.64
C GLU A 26 27.34 -2.09 3.82
N ASP A 27 27.34 -2.85 4.92
CA ASP A 27 26.64 -2.52 6.17
C ASP A 27 25.16 -2.12 5.98
N GLY A 28 24.47 -2.81 5.08
CA GLY A 28 23.04 -2.61 4.78
C GLY A 28 22.74 -1.56 3.73
N TYR A 29 23.75 -0.89 3.17
CA TYR A 29 23.59 0.14 2.14
C TYR A 29 24.16 -0.32 0.80
N ILE A 30 23.48 0.05 -0.29
CA ILE A 30 24.03 -0.11 -1.64
C ILE A 30 25.13 0.94 -1.82
N THR A 31 26.38 0.51 -2.01
CA THR A 31 27.54 1.41 -2.17
C THR A 31 28.08 1.47 -3.59
N ALA A 32 27.75 0.49 -4.44
CA ALA A 32 28.04 0.55 -5.86
C ALA A 32 27.03 -0.27 -6.69
N VAL A 33 26.75 0.20 -7.91
CA VAL A 33 25.97 -0.52 -8.92
C VAL A 33 26.68 -0.36 -10.26
N GLY A 34 26.87 -1.45 -10.99
CA GLY A 34 27.61 -1.43 -12.24
C GLY A 34 27.29 -2.61 -13.15
N SER A 35 28.06 -2.73 -14.22
CA SER A 35 27.93 -3.79 -15.23
C SER A 35 29.28 -4.23 -15.76
N GLY A 36 29.33 -5.44 -16.31
CA GLY A 36 30.53 -6.04 -16.88
C GLY A 36 31.13 -7.10 -15.95
N GLN A 37 32.22 -7.73 -16.42
CA GLN A 37 32.98 -8.64 -15.58
C GLN A 37 33.69 -7.85 -14.49
N THR A 38 33.50 -8.27 -13.26
CA THR A 38 34.28 -7.76 -12.14
C THR A 38 34.64 -8.89 -11.22
N GLU A 39 35.83 -8.79 -10.64
CA GLU A 39 36.25 -9.69 -9.57
C GLU A 39 35.44 -9.36 -8.31
N ILE A 40 35.17 -10.40 -7.50
CA ILE A 40 34.51 -10.22 -6.21
C ILE A 40 35.43 -9.33 -5.35
N PRO A 41 34.97 -8.16 -4.88
CA PRO A 41 35.80 -7.27 -4.09
C PRO A 41 36.34 -7.97 -2.83
N GLU A 42 37.56 -7.61 -2.42
CA GLU A 42 38.19 -8.17 -1.22
C GLU A 42 37.28 -8.03 0.01
N GLY A 43 37.15 -9.13 0.77
CA GLY A 43 36.29 -9.20 1.96
C GLY A 43 34.79 -9.29 1.69
N ALA A 44 34.34 -9.29 0.43
CA ALA A 44 32.93 -9.45 0.09
C ALA A 44 32.51 -10.92 0.00
N ILE A 45 31.29 -11.21 0.46
CA ILE A 45 30.59 -12.46 0.17
C ILE A 45 30.00 -12.35 -1.23
N GLY A 46 30.49 -13.17 -2.17
CA GLY A 46 29.97 -13.22 -3.54
C GLY A 46 28.65 -13.98 -3.64
N VAL A 47 27.67 -13.37 -4.31
CA VAL A 47 26.37 -13.98 -4.61
C VAL A 47 26.16 -13.95 -6.12
N ASP A 48 26.25 -15.11 -6.76
CA ASP A 48 25.99 -15.26 -8.19
C ASP A 48 24.49 -15.24 -8.47
N ALA A 49 23.99 -14.21 -9.16
CA ALA A 49 22.60 -14.09 -9.57
C ALA A 49 22.24 -15.01 -10.74
N LYS A 50 23.22 -15.68 -11.38
CA LYS A 50 23.03 -16.69 -12.44
C LYS A 50 22.20 -16.19 -13.63
N GLY A 51 22.38 -14.93 -13.99
CA GLY A 51 21.65 -14.25 -15.07
C GLY A 51 20.21 -13.87 -14.71
N ASN A 52 19.76 -14.07 -13.47
CA ASN A 52 18.42 -13.67 -13.04
C ASN A 52 18.34 -12.16 -12.77
N TYR A 53 17.12 -11.65 -12.64
CA TYR A 53 16.87 -10.27 -12.25
C TYR A 53 17.32 -10.00 -10.81
N VAL A 54 17.94 -8.83 -10.63
CA VAL A 54 18.22 -8.23 -9.33
C VAL A 54 17.44 -6.93 -9.29
N ALA A 55 16.36 -6.91 -8.52
CA ALA A 55 15.46 -5.76 -8.39
C ALA A 55 15.56 -5.17 -6.98
N PRO A 56 15.19 -3.89 -6.79
CA PRO A 56 14.78 -3.41 -5.48
C PRO A 56 13.70 -4.32 -4.89
N GLY A 57 13.74 -4.55 -3.59
CA GLY A 57 12.69 -5.32 -2.92
C GLY A 57 11.33 -4.62 -3.06
N PHE A 58 10.26 -5.41 -3.20
CA PHE A 58 8.93 -4.86 -3.40
C PHE A 58 8.39 -4.23 -2.12
N ILE A 59 7.57 -3.21 -2.28
CA ILE A 59 6.85 -2.54 -1.20
C ILE A 59 5.36 -2.81 -1.42
N ASP A 60 4.76 -3.57 -0.51
CA ASP A 60 3.32 -3.83 -0.53
C ASP A 60 2.63 -2.85 0.43
N ILE A 61 1.95 -1.85 -0.15
CA ILE A 61 1.31 -0.77 0.60
C ILE A 61 -0.12 -1.10 1.05
N HIS A 62 -0.65 -2.26 0.67
CA HIS A 62 -2.02 -2.67 0.97
C HIS A 62 -2.15 -4.19 1.02
N THR A 63 -2.04 -4.74 2.23
CA THR A 63 -2.23 -6.18 2.48
C THR A 63 -2.82 -6.42 3.87
N HIS A 64 -3.77 -7.35 3.97
CA HIS A 64 -4.45 -7.67 5.23
C HIS A 64 -3.79 -8.79 6.03
N GLY A 65 -2.82 -9.48 5.44
CA GLY A 65 -2.16 -10.63 6.05
C GLY A 65 -1.29 -11.39 5.05
N GLY A 66 -0.97 -12.65 5.37
CA GLY A 66 -0.17 -13.51 4.51
C GLY A 66 0.30 -14.78 5.21
N GLY A 67 0.52 -15.86 4.45
CA GLY A 67 1.07 -17.11 5.01
C GLY A 67 0.17 -17.79 6.06
N GLY A 68 -1.14 -17.52 6.04
CA GLY A 68 -2.10 -18.05 7.03
C GLY A 68 -2.33 -17.16 8.25
N PHE A 69 -1.73 -15.97 8.29
CA PHE A 69 -1.89 -14.99 9.37
C PHE A 69 -2.69 -13.78 8.90
N ASP A 70 -3.51 -13.20 9.78
CA ASP A 70 -4.32 -11.99 9.55
C ASP A 70 -3.91 -10.88 10.53
N PHE A 71 -3.75 -9.65 10.06
CA PHE A 71 -3.35 -8.54 10.93
C PHE A 71 -4.42 -8.15 11.96
N MET A 72 -5.69 -8.44 11.68
CA MET A 72 -6.81 -8.21 12.59
C MET A 72 -6.88 -9.20 13.75
N ASP A 73 -6.05 -10.25 13.77
CA ASP A 73 -5.89 -11.13 14.94
C ASP A 73 -5.35 -10.36 16.16
N GLY A 74 -4.63 -9.25 15.93
CA GLY A 74 -4.26 -8.30 16.98
C GLY A 74 -3.12 -8.79 17.88
N ASP A 75 -2.25 -9.66 17.36
CA ASP A 75 -1.05 -10.14 18.03
C ASP A 75 0.20 -10.00 17.13
N SER A 76 1.38 -9.92 17.76
CA SER A 76 2.63 -9.72 17.03
C SER A 76 3.08 -10.96 16.25
N GLU A 77 2.60 -12.16 16.59
CA GLU A 77 2.97 -13.39 15.89
C GLU A 77 2.36 -13.40 14.49
N SER A 78 1.09 -13.01 14.34
CA SER A 78 0.45 -12.87 13.03
C SER A 78 1.16 -11.86 12.14
N LEU A 79 1.59 -10.73 12.71
CA LEU A 79 2.34 -9.70 11.97
C LEU A 79 3.70 -10.22 11.48
N LEU A 80 4.47 -10.86 12.36
CA LEU A 80 5.78 -11.42 12.03
C LEU A 80 5.67 -12.63 11.07
N GLY A 81 4.61 -13.43 11.20
CA GLY A 81 4.30 -14.56 10.33
C GLY A 81 4.01 -14.13 8.91
N ALA A 82 3.13 -13.14 8.74
CA ALA A 82 2.86 -12.55 7.43
C ALA A 82 4.10 -11.86 6.84
N ALA A 83 4.87 -11.12 7.64
CA ALA A 83 6.11 -10.48 7.18
C ALA A 83 7.13 -11.49 6.62
N ARG A 84 7.29 -12.66 7.27
CA ARG A 84 8.13 -13.76 6.74
C ARG A 84 7.57 -14.32 5.45
N ALA A 85 6.25 -14.53 5.37
CA ALA A 85 5.62 -15.07 4.16
C ALA A 85 5.82 -14.13 2.96
N HIS A 86 5.59 -12.83 3.14
CA HIS A 86 5.80 -11.81 2.11
C HIS A 86 7.24 -11.74 1.62
N LEU A 87 8.22 -11.83 2.53
CA LEU A 87 9.64 -11.81 2.17
C LEU A 87 10.04 -12.98 1.25
N GLN A 88 9.43 -14.16 1.43
CA GLN A 88 9.68 -15.32 0.56
C GLN A 88 9.31 -15.08 -0.90
N PHE A 89 8.43 -14.11 -1.19
CA PHE A 89 8.00 -13.74 -2.53
C PHE A 89 8.59 -12.40 -3.02
N GLY A 90 9.58 -11.86 -2.31
CA GLY A 90 10.35 -10.69 -2.75
C GLY A 90 9.87 -9.34 -2.19
N THR A 91 8.82 -9.32 -1.37
CA THR A 91 8.37 -8.11 -0.68
C THR A 91 9.23 -7.85 0.55
N THR A 92 10.01 -6.78 0.53
CA THR A 92 10.91 -6.41 1.63
C THR A 92 10.30 -5.42 2.59
N THR A 93 9.20 -4.76 2.21
CA THR A 93 8.48 -3.84 3.09
C THR A 93 6.98 -4.04 2.89
N ILE A 94 6.24 -4.15 3.99
CA ILE A 94 4.78 -4.22 3.99
C ILE A 94 4.17 -3.10 4.83
N VAL A 95 2.95 -2.71 4.47
CA VAL A 95 2.11 -1.82 5.26
C VAL A 95 0.89 -2.62 5.73
N PRO A 96 0.93 -3.20 6.95
CA PRO A 96 -0.19 -3.94 7.50
C PRO A 96 -1.49 -3.15 7.45
N THR A 97 -2.51 -3.74 6.80
CA THR A 97 -3.76 -3.06 6.50
C THR A 97 -4.90 -3.63 7.32
N THR A 98 -5.57 -2.76 8.09
CA THR A 98 -6.78 -3.14 8.84
C THR A 98 -8.00 -3.12 7.94
N VAL A 99 -9.05 -3.85 8.31
CA VAL A 99 -10.38 -3.71 7.70
C VAL A 99 -11.29 -2.80 8.53
N SER A 100 -12.45 -2.43 7.99
CA SER A 100 -13.48 -1.66 8.71
C SER A 100 -13.86 -2.37 10.02
N ALA A 101 -13.62 -1.71 11.16
CA ALA A 101 -13.84 -2.27 12.49
C ALA A 101 -14.25 -1.20 13.51
N ASP A 102 -14.52 -1.64 14.74
CA ASP A 102 -14.60 -0.77 15.91
C ASP A 102 -13.23 -0.60 16.59
N ASN A 103 -13.17 0.37 17.49
CA ASN A 103 -11.96 0.70 18.24
C ASN A 103 -11.44 -0.48 19.10
N ASN A 104 -12.34 -1.35 19.60
CA ASN A 104 -11.94 -2.51 20.42
C ASN A 104 -11.15 -3.55 19.62
N LYS A 105 -11.40 -3.64 18.31
CA LYS A 105 -10.61 -4.47 17.39
C LYS A 105 -9.36 -3.76 16.88
N LEU A 106 -9.38 -2.44 16.78
CA LEU A 106 -8.27 -1.65 16.25
C LEU A 106 -7.09 -1.52 17.23
N TRP A 107 -7.37 -1.31 18.53
CA TRP A 107 -6.32 -1.12 19.53
C TRP A 107 -5.36 -2.32 19.65
N PRO A 108 -5.84 -3.59 19.68
CA PRO A 108 -4.95 -4.75 19.67
C PRO A 108 -3.97 -4.74 18.48
N VAL A 109 -4.42 -4.34 17.29
CA VAL A 109 -3.56 -4.26 16.10
C VAL A 109 -2.45 -3.23 16.29
N PHE A 110 -2.75 -2.06 16.85
CA PHE A 110 -1.74 -1.03 17.11
C PHE A 110 -0.71 -1.48 18.14
N GLU A 111 -1.15 -2.15 19.20
CA GLU A 111 -0.26 -2.72 20.22
C GLU A 111 0.61 -3.85 19.65
N ALA A 112 0.02 -4.72 18.82
CA ALA A 112 0.73 -5.78 18.12
C ALA A 112 1.78 -5.23 17.16
N TYR A 113 1.42 -4.22 16.37
CA TYR A 113 2.32 -3.54 15.45
C TYR A 113 3.52 -2.94 16.19
N ARG A 114 3.28 -2.20 17.27
CA ARG A 114 4.35 -1.61 18.08
C ARG A 114 5.30 -2.67 18.62
N LYS A 115 4.78 -3.81 19.08
CA LYS A 115 5.59 -4.94 19.56
C LYS A 115 6.38 -5.60 18.43
N ALA A 116 5.76 -5.84 17.27
CA ALA A 116 6.42 -6.47 16.13
C ALA A 116 7.54 -5.58 15.58
N LYS A 117 7.27 -4.29 15.37
CA LYS A 117 8.23 -3.28 14.89
C LYS A 117 9.44 -3.11 15.81
N ALA A 118 9.27 -3.25 17.12
CA ALA A 118 10.37 -3.13 18.09
C ALA A 118 11.28 -4.37 18.16
N GLN A 119 10.86 -5.49 17.56
CA GLN A 119 11.61 -6.75 17.56
C GLN A 119 12.52 -6.84 16.34
N LYS A 120 13.71 -7.40 16.52
CA LYS A 120 14.48 -7.88 15.37
C LYS A 120 13.78 -9.11 14.80
N HIS A 121 13.55 -9.12 13.51
CA HIS A 121 12.91 -10.22 12.80
C HIS A 121 13.57 -10.53 11.47
N ASP A 122 13.16 -11.65 10.88
CA ASP A 122 13.64 -12.23 9.64
C ASP A 122 12.60 -12.12 8.50
N GLY A 123 11.53 -11.34 8.69
CA GLY A 123 10.54 -11.00 7.67
C GLY A 123 10.73 -9.61 7.05
N ALA A 124 9.80 -9.25 6.16
CA ALA A 124 9.69 -7.90 5.58
C ALA A 124 9.61 -6.81 6.65
N ASP A 125 10.18 -5.65 6.38
CA ASP A 125 10.09 -4.47 7.23
C ASP A 125 8.65 -3.92 7.30
N PHE A 126 8.34 -3.26 8.40
CA PHE A 126 7.04 -2.60 8.60
C PHE A 126 7.12 -1.12 8.22
N GLY A 127 6.47 -0.75 7.12
CA GLY A 127 6.47 0.61 6.55
C GLY A 127 5.46 1.58 7.19
N GLY A 128 4.64 1.11 8.14
CA GLY A 128 3.55 1.85 8.76
C GLY A 128 2.27 1.02 8.82
N ILE A 129 1.16 1.63 9.21
CA ILE A 129 -0.17 1.03 9.23
C ILE A 129 -1.06 1.73 8.21
N HIS A 130 -1.82 0.94 7.45
CA HIS A 130 -2.89 1.42 6.60
C HIS A 130 -4.24 1.08 7.22
N LEU A 131 -5.06 2.11 7.43
CA LEU A 131 -6.44 1.94 7.86
C LEU A 131 -7.36 1.87 6.63
N GLU A 132 -7.85 0.68 6.27
CA GLU A 132 -8.88 0.56 5.22
C GLU A 132 -10.28 0.65 5.83
N GLY A 133 -10.81 1.88 5.89
CA GLY A 133 -12.10 2.20 6.49
C GLY A 133 -11.98 2.69 7.93
N PRO A 134 -13.08 2.83 8.68
CA PRO A 134 -14.42 2.34 8.38
C PRO A 134 -15.31 3.32 7.61
N TYR A 135 -14.73 4.42 7.13
CA TYR A 135 -15.47 5.53 6.55
C TYR A 135 -15.77 5.33 5.06
N PHE A 136 -16.71 4.45 4.77
CA PHE A 136 -17.02 4.01 3.42
C PHE A 136 -18.48 4.17 3.02
N ASN A 137 -18.73 4.17 1.71
CA ASN A 137 -20.07 4.13 1.21
C ASN A 137 -20.63 2.70 1.31
N ILE A 138 -21.79 2.56 1.94
CA ILE A 138 -22.40 1.24 2.17
C ILE A 138 -22.71 0.49 0.86
N GLU A 139 -23.01 1.21 -0.22
CA GLU A 139 -23.27 0.61 -1.54
C GLU A 139 -22.00 -0.02 -2.14
N GLN A 140 -20.83 0.46 -1.72
CA GLN A 140 -19.52 -0.02 -2.15
C GLN A 140 -18.77 -0.71 -1.02
N LYS A 141 -19.47 -1.27 -0.03
CA LYS A 141 -18.83 -1.95 1.11
C LYS A 141 -17.94 -3.13 0.71
N GLY A 142 -18.18 -3.77 -0.43
CA GLY A 142 -17.50 -5.02 -0.81
C GLY A 142 -17.57 -6.07 0.31
N ALA A 143 -16.40 -6.55 0.73
CA ALA A 143 -16.22 -7.52 1.81
C ALA A 143 -16.29 -6.91 3.23
N MET A 144 -16.36 -5.58 3.37
CA MET A 144 -16.48 -4.92 4.67
C MET A 144 -17.80 -5.29 5.36
N ASP A 145 -17.74 -5.52 6.68
CA ASP A 145 -18.91 -5.79 7.50
C ASP A 145 -19.77 -4.51 7.60
N PRO A 146 -21.03 -4.53 7.08
CA PRO A 146 -21.93 -3.39 7.08
C PRO A 146 -22.08 -2.68 8.43
N LYS A 147 -21.96 -3.40 9.54
CA LYS A 147 -22.20 -2.84 10.87
C LYS A 147 -21.13 -1.84 11.31
N PHE A 148 -19.96 -1.87 10.69
CA PHE A 148 -18.87 -0.94 11.00
C PHE A 148 -18.83 0.25 10.05
N VAL A 149 -19.43 0.14 8.86
CA VAL A 149 -19.42 1.21 7.86
C VAL A 149 -20.19 2.42 8.37
N ARG A 150 -19.54 3.59 8.42
CA ARG A 150 -20.11 4.83 8.99
C ARG A 150 -19.48 6.07 8.38
N ASN A 151 -20.02 7.26 8.67
CA ASN A 151 -19.38 8.50 8.27
C ASN A 151 -18.14 8.82 9.13
N PRO A 152 -17.17 9.58 8.61
CA PRO A 152 -16.13 10.20 9.43
C PRO A 152 -16.72 10.96 10.64
N ASP A 153 -16.17 10.70 11.83
CA ASP A 153 -16.50 11.44 13.06
C ASP A 153 -15.22 12.03 13.65
N GLU A 154 -15.23 13.34 13.94
CA GLU A 154 -14.02 14.05 14.36
C GLU A 154 -13.44 13.51 15.67
N LYS A 155 -14.28 13.11 16.64
CA LYS A 155 -13.79 12.59 17.93
C LYS A 155 -13.17 11.21 17.76
N GLU A 156 -13.78 10.37 16.93
CA GLU A 156 -13.24 9.06 16.61
C GLU A 156 -11.89 9.17 15.89
N ILE A 157 -11.78 10.05 14.89
CA ILE A 157 -10.54 10.31 14.18
C ILE A 157 -9.44 10.76 15.15
N GLU A 158 -9.75 11.69 16.07
CA GLU A 158 -8.80 12.13 17.10
C GLU A 158 -8.38 11.02 18.04
N GLU A 159 -9.33 10.18 18.46
CA GLU A 159 -9.02 9.05 19.31
C GLU A 159 -8.06 8.09 18.60
N VAL A 160 -8.33 7.72 17.33
CA VAL A 160 -7.48 6.82 16.55
C VAL A 160 -6.08 7.40 16.36
N LEU A 161 -5.97 8.67 15.96
CA LEU A 161 -4.68 9.33 15.76
C LEU A 161 -3.88 9.47 17.07
N SER A 162 -4.54 9.56 18.22
CA SER A 162 -3.85 9.61 19.53
C SER A 162 -3.21 8.28 19.94
N ARG A 163 -3.53 7.17 19.26
CA ARG A 163 -3.14 5.80 19.66
C ARG A 163 -1.94 5.25 18.91
N SER A 164 -1.62 5.81 17.75
CA SER A 164 -0.49 5.37 16.95
C SER A 164 0.04 6.50 16.04
N ASP A 165 1.34 6.76 16.16
CA ASP A 165 2.09 7.59 15.22
C ASP A 165 2.56 6.79 13.99
N ASP A 166 2.23 5.49 13.92
CA ASP A 166 2.63 4.59 12.83
C ASP A 166 1.61 4.55 11.69
N ILE A 167 0.48 5.25 11.80
CA ILE A 167 -0.51 5.34 10.73
C ILE A 167 0.10 6.17 9.61
N VAL A 168 0.30 5.55 8.44
CA VAL A 168 0.86 6.22 7.25
C VAL A 168 -0.19 6.42 6.17
N ARG A 169 -1.32 5.71 6.26
CA ARG A 169 -2.36 5.77 5.26
C ARG A 169 -3.75 5.49 5.81
N TRP A 170 -4.76 6.14 5.24
CA TRP A 170 -6.18 5.90 5.56
C TRP A 170 -7.04 5.94 4.29
N SER A 171 -7.75 4.85 4.00
CA SER A 171 -8.74 4.81 2.90
C SER A 171 -10.13 5.24 3.37
N VAL A 172 -10.75 6.16 2.62
CA VAL A 172 -12.03 6.81 2.95
C VAL A 172 -12.84 7.07 1.68
N ALA A 173 -14.17 6.98 1.77
CA ALA A 173 -15.05 7.43 0.68
C ALA A 173 -15.20 8.96 0.72
N PRO A 174 -14.76 9.69 -0.31
CA PRO A 174 -14.66 11.15 -0.27
C PRO A 174 -16.02 11.88 -0.26
N GLU A 175 -17.09 11.24 -0.75
CA GLU A 175 -18.42 11.85 -0.79
C GLU A 175 -19.13 11.91 0.56
N LEU A 176 -18.55 11.29 1.61
CA LEU A 176 -19.16 11.24 2.93
C LEU A 176 -19.01 12.56 3.69
N PRO A 177 -20.01 12.96 4.49
CA PRO A 177 -19.89 14.10 5.39
C PRO A 177 -18.65 13.99 6.29
N GLY A 178 -17.82 15.04 6.34
CA GLY A 178 -16.60 15.09 7.16
C GLY A 178 -15.33 14.54 6.49
N ALA A 179 -15.44 13.89 5.32
CA ALA A 179 -14.28 13.28 4.65
C ALA A 179 -13.21 14.31 4.25
N PHE A 180 -13.60 15.50 3.80
CA PHE A 180 -12.64 16.54 3.41
C PHE A 180 -11.92 17.18 4.62
N ASP A 181 -12.63 17.38 5.73
CA ASP A 181 -12.02 17.86 6.98
C ASP A 181 -11.00 16.86 7.52
N MET A 182 -11.38 15.58 7.52
CA MET A 182 -10.48 14.47 7.83
C MET A 182 -9.26 14.49 6.91
N ALA A 183 -9.45 14.60 5.60
CA ALA A 183 -8.35 14.54 4.64
C ALA A 183 -7.33 15.68 4.83
N ARG A 184 -7.82 16.91 5.01
CA ARG A 184 -6.95 18.07 5.33
C ARG A 184 -6.19 17.90 6.64
N LYS A 185 -6.80 17.24 7.65
CA LYS A 185 -6.15 16.94 8.93
C LYS A 185 -5.05 15.89 8.75
N LEU A 186 -5.36 14.77 8.11
CA LEU A 186 -4.42 13.68 7.85
C LEU A 186 -3.22 14.13 7.00
N ARG A 187 -3.46 14.93 5.95
CA ARG A 187 -2.40 15.52 5.12
C ARG A 187 -1.39 16.34 5.93
N LYS A 188 -1.85 17.14 6.91
CA LYS A 188 -0.96 17.92 7.78
C LYS A 188 -0.07 17.04 8.67
N LEU A 189 -0.50 15.81 8.94
CA LEU A 189 0.26 14.80 9.69
C LEU A 189 1.15 13.94 8.79
N GLY A 190 1.13 14.16 7.47
CA GLY A 190 1.87 13.34 6.51
C GLY A 190 1.23 11.97 6.24
N ILE A 191 -0.03 11.78 6.63
CA ILE A 191 -0.79 10.55 6.38
C ILE A 191 -1.44 10.63 5.00
N ILE A 192 -1.20 9.62 4.16
CA ILE A 192 -1.79 9.53 2.82
C ILE A 192 -3.27 9.20 2.96
N VAL A 193 -4.10 10.02 2.34
CA VAL A 193 -5.55 9.78 2.29
C VAL A 193 -5.88 9.21 0.93
N SER A 194 -6.48 8.03 0.94
CA SER A 194 -6.77 7.27 -0.27
C SER A 194 -8.28 7.21 -0.46
N LEU A 195 -8.77 7.45 -1.67
CA LEU A 195 -10.19 7.27 -1.96
C LEU A 195 -10.47 5.81 -2.29
N GLY A 196 -11.50 5.23 -1.68
CA GLY A 196 -11.85 3.83 -1.85
C GLY A 196 -13.27 3.56 -1.36
N HIS A 197 -13.87 2.44 -1.79
CA HIS A 197 -15.22 2.04 -1.37
C HIS A 197 -16.26 3.17 -1.52
N THR A 198 -16.29 3.78 -2.70
CA THR A 198 -16.91 5.09 -2.95
C THR A 198 -17.88 5.08 -4.13
N MET A 199 -19.00 5.77 -3.93
CA MET A 199 -19.98 6.13 -4.95
C MET A 199 -19.79 7.57 -5.41
N ALA A 200 -18.63 8.20 -5.24
CA ALA A 200 -18.42 9.56 -5.71
C ALA A 200 -18.73 9.70 -7.22
N VAL A 201 -19.11 10.90 -7.63
CA VAL A 201 -19.05 11.30 -9.05
C VAL A 201 -17.74 12.06 -9.29
N TYR A 202 -17.34 12.18 -10.55
CA TYR A 202 -16.09 12.85 -10.96
C TYR A 202 -15.86 14.20 -10.26
N ASP A 203 -16.86 15.09 -10.23
CA ASP A 203 -16.73 16.41 -9.61
C ASP A 203 -16.37 16.32 -8.12
N GLN A 204 -16.91 15.32 -7.40
CA GLN A 204 -16.57 15.09 -6.00
C GLN A 204 -15.17 14.50 -5.84
N VAL A 205 -14.72 13.67 -6.79
CA VAL A 205 -13.35 13.14 -6.79
C VAL A 205 -12.33 14.23 -7.09
N LEU A 206 -12.65 15.14 -8.01
CA LEU A 206 -11.82 16.31 -8.30
C LEU A 206 -11.68 17.19 -7.06
N GLU A 207 -12.78 17.52 -6.38
CA GLU A 207 -12.73 18.26 -5.13
C GLU A 207 -11.99 17.50 -4.02
N ALA A 208 -12.15 16.17 -3.96
CA ALA A 208 -11.41 15.33 -3.02
C ALA A 208 -9.90 15.40 -3.26
N TYR A 209 -9.47 15.32 -4.52
CA TYR A 209 -8.06 15.42 -4.90
C TYR A 209 -7.47 16.77 -4.46
N GLU A 210 -8.17 17.88 -4.70
CA GLU A 210 -7.79 19.22 -4.24
C GLU A 210 -7.66 19.30 -2.70
N ASN A 211 -8.38 18.43 -1.97
CA ASN A 211 -8.36 18.34 -0.51
C ASN A 211 -7.38 17.29 0.05
N GLY A 212 -6.62 16.61 -0.82
CA GLY A 212 -5.51 15.73 -0.43
C GLY A 212 -5.75 14.23 -0.63
N PHE A 213 -6.84 13.83 -1.29
CA PHE A 213 -7.00 12.44 -1.74
C PHE A 213 -6.16 12.20 -3.00
N THR A 214 -4.90 11.80 -2.85
CA THR A 214 -3.94 11.66 -3.97
C THR A 214 -3.70 10.21 -4.39
N LEU A 215 -4.45 9.26 -3.82
CA LEU A 215 -4.35 7.84 -4.12
C LEU A 215 -5.74 7.21 -4.26
N CYS A 216 -5.92 6.34 -5.24
CA CYS A 216 -7.08 5.47 -5.38
C CYS A 216 -6.76 4.06 -4.85
N THR A 217 -7.53 3.58 -3.88
CA THR A 217 -7.41 2.21 -3.34
C THR A 217 -7.94 1.20 -4.36
N HIS A 218 -7.20 0.12 -4.62
CA HIS A 218 -7.51 -1.01 -5.52
C HIS A 218 -8.46 -0.67 -6.69
N LEU A 219 -8.05 0.25 -7.57
CA LEU A 219 -8.82 0.81 -8.69
C LEU A 219 -9.71 -0.25 -9.38
N TYR A 220 -10.95 0.14 -9.68
CA TYR A 220 -12.09 -0.69 -10.11
C TYR A 220 -12.80 -1.47 -9.00
N SER A 221 -12.11 -1.89 -7.95
CA SER A 221 -12.72 -2.67 -6.87
C SER A 221 -13.48 -1.75 -5.92
N ALA A 222 -14.75 -2.07 -5.64
CA ALA A 222 -15.58 -1.27 -4.75
C ALA A 222 -15.64 0.23 -5.14
N MET A 223 -15.64 0.53 -6.44
CA MET A 223 -15.71 1.89 -6.97
C MET A 223 -16.82 1.99 -8.00
N ALA A 224 -17.54 3.10 -7.99
CA ALA A 224 -18.44 3.39 -9.10
C ALA A 224 -17.66 3.73 -10.39
N GLY A 225 -18.11 3.20 -11.53
CA GLY A 225 -17.76 3.73 -12.85
C GLY A 225 -18.81 4.70 -13.37
N VAL A 226 -18.83 4.91 -14.69
CA VAL A 226 -19.87 5.72 -15.34
C VAL A 226 -21.27 5.19 -15.02
N ARG A 227 -22.12 6.07 -14.48
CA ARG A 227 -23.52 5.73 -14.16
C ARG A 227 -24.50 6.82 -14.58
N ARG A 228 -25.79 6.49 -14.56
CA ARG A 228 -26.87 7.42 -14.89
C ARG A 228 -27.54 7.93 -13.62
N ILE A 229 -27.56 9.25 -13.42
CA ILE A 229 -28.20 9.92 -12.28
C ILE A 229 -29.16 10.96 -12.87
N ASN A 230 -30.44 10.90 -12.51
CA ASN A 230 -31.47 11.85 -12.99
C ASN A 230 -31.45 12.08 -14.51
N ALA A 231 -31.32 11.00 -15.28
CA ALA A 231 -31.19 10.97 -16.73
C ALA A 231 -29.82 11.37 -17.33
N PHE A 232 -28.90 11.96 -16.58
CA PHE A 232 -27.57 12.37 -17.04
C PHE A 232 -26.51 11.29 -16.79
N ARG A 233 -25.46 11.27 -17.60
CA ARG A 233 -24.28 10.41 -17.40
C ARG A 233 -23.28 11.14 -16.52
N HIS A 234 -22.85 10.49 -15.45
CA HIS A 234 -21.79 10.97 -14.57
C HIS A 234 -20.65 9.98 -14.61
N ALA A 235 -19.44 10.49 -14.85
CA ALA A 235 -18.21 9.75 -14.58
C ALA A 235 -18.08 9.49 -13.07
N GLY A 236 -17.50 8.35 -12.72
CA GLY A 236 -17.22 7.94 -11.34
C GLY A 236 -15.73 8.02 -11.01
N PRO A 237 -15.33 7.53 -9.83
CA PRO A 237 -13.93 7.45 -9.41
C PRO A 237 -13.02 6.67 -10.35
N VAL A 238 -13.53 5.62 -11.01
CA VAL A 238 -12.73 4.88 -12.01
C VAL A 238 -12.31 5.80 -13.15
N GLU A 239 -13.24 6.55 -13.73
CA GLU A 239 -12.92 7.48 -14.82
C GLU A 239 -12.10 8.67 -14.33
N ALA A 240 -12.34 9.14 -13.09
CA ALA A 240 -11.57 10.21 -12.50
C ALA A 240 -10.09 9.84 -12.36
N ALA A 241 -9.77 8.61 -11.97
CA ALA A 241 -8.41 8.10 -11.86
C ALA A 241 -7.64 8.10 -13.19
N PHE A 242 -8.33 7.99 -14.33
CA PHE A 242 -7.72 8.11 -15.66
C PHE A 242 -7.59 9.56 -16.16
N LEU A 243 -8.31 10.50 -15.55
CA LEU A 243 -8.41 11.89 -16.00
C LEU A 243 -7.60 12.86 -15.12
N ILE A 244 -7.11 12.41 -13.97
CA ILE A 244 -6.28 13.19 -13.04
C ILE A 244 -4.86 12.60 -13.10
N ASP A 245 -3.99 13.20 -13.89
CA ASP A 245 -2.64 12.68 -14.19
C ASP A 245 -1.78 12.47 -12.94
N GLU A 246 -1.96 13.29 -11.91
CA GLU A 246 -1.20 13.23 -10.66
C GLU A 246 -1.82 12.33 -9.58
N MET A 247 -2.91 11.61 -9.88
CA MET A 247 -3.52 10.65 -8.96
C MET A 247 -2.83 9.29 -9.07
N ASP A 248 -2.20 8.83 -7.99
CA ASP A 248 -1.67 7.47 -7.94
C ASP A 248 -2.83 6.46 -7.82
N VAL A 249 -2.64 5.25 -8.35
CA VAL A 249 -3.66 4.19 -8.31
C VAL A 249 -3.06 2.87 -7.83
N GLU A 250 -3.77 2.20 -6.94
CA GLU A 250 -3.49 0.81 -6.61
C GLU A 250 -4.20 -0.14 -7.55
N ILE A 251 -3.57 -1.28 -7.81
CA ILE A 251 -4.08 -2.30 -8.71
C ILE A 251 -3.78 -3.67 -8.13
N ILE A 252 -4.79 -4.54 -8.08
CA ILE A 252 -4.62 -5.96 -7.77
C ILE A 252 -4.48 -6.71 -9.10
N ALA A 253 -3.24 -7.01 -9.50
CA ALA A 253 -2.91 -7.61 -10.79
C ALA A 253 -2.89 -9.15 -10.76
N ASP A 254 -3.90 -9.79 -10.18
CA ASP A 254 -4.00 -11.25 -10.03
C ASP A 254 -4.79 -11.94 -11.18
N GLY A 255 -5.38 -11.16 -12.09
CA GLY A 255 -6.22 -11.66 -13.18
C GLY A 255 -7.65 -12.04 -12.75
N VAL A 256 -7.98 -11.95 -11.47
CA VAL A 256 -9.30 -12.23 -10.89
C VAL A 256 -10.03 -10.94 -10.54
N HIS A 257 -9.37 -10.04 -9.81
CA HIS A 257 -9.91 -8.71 -9.49
C HIS A 257 -10.04 -7.88 -10.75
N LEU A 258 -8.97 -7.83 -11.56
CA LEU A 258 -8.97 -7.16 -12.85
C LEU A 258 -8.54 -8.13 -13.96
N PRO A 259 -9.35 -8.29 -15.02
CA PRO A 259 -8.89 -9.00 -16.21
C PRO A 259 -7.79 -8.21 -16.92
N GLU A 260 -6.94 -8.91 -17.69
CA GLU A 260 -5.83 -8.34 -18.46
C GLU A 260 -6.24 -7.12 -19.31
N ALA A 261 -7.46 -7.13 -19.85
CA ALA A 261 -7.98 -6.03 -20.66
C ALA A 261 -8.07 -4.70 -19.89
N LEU A 262 -8.42 -4.72 -18.60
CA LEU A 262 -8.45 -3.51 -17.77
C LEU A 262 -7.05 -3.10 -17.33
N LEU A 263 -6.18 -4.05 -17.01
CA LEU A 263 -4.77 -3.76 -16.68
C LEU A 263 -4.09 -2.97 -17.80
N LYS A 264 -4.30 -3.39 -19.06
CA LYS A 264 -3.78 -2.69 -20.25
C LYS A 264 -4.25 -1.24 -20.42
N LEU A 265 -5.40 -0.87 -19.84
CA LEU A 265 -5.85 0.52 -19.88
C LEU A 265 -5.06 1.39 -18.91
N ILE A 266 -4.60 0.81 -17.80
CA ILE A 266 -3.92 1.50 -16.71
C ILE A 266 -2.44 1.68 -16.98
N VAL A 267 -1.75 0.59 -17.37
CA VAL A 267 -0.33 0.64 -17.76
C VAL A 267 -0.22 1.00 -19.24
N GLN A 268 -0.08 2.30 -19.53
CA GLN A 268 0.28 2.82 -20.86
C GLN A 268 1.78 3.06 -20.99
#